data_AF-A0A2E4ZSS0-F1
#
_entry.id   AF-A0A2E4ZSS0-F1
#
_cell.length_a   1.000
_cell.length_b   1.000
_cell.length_c   1.000
_cell.angle_alpha   90.00
_cell.angle_beta   90.00
_cell.angle_gamma   90.00
#
_symmetry.space_group_name_H-M   'P 1'
#
loop_
_entity.id
_entity.type
_entity.pdbx_description
1 polymer ?
#
loop_
_entity_poly.entity_id
_entity_poly.type
_entity_poly.pdbx_seq_one_letter_code
_entity_poly.pdbx_strand_id
1 'polypeptide(L)'
;MVRSGRVTISREENGEQVEVEVAGPGEPFGLIAEVLDKPQPNTVKALEPTEVYTLDYDDIEDAIGGHDQPAAKIMRSLARELDSAQEHLAEDELEKKEE
;
A
#
# COMPACT_ATOMS: atom_id res chain seq x y z
N MET A 1 3.19 -8.97 -1.20
CA MET A 1 3.26 -9.13 -2.68
C MET A 1 2.58 -10.42 -3.09
N VAL A 2 1.82 -10.42 -4.17
CA VAL A 2 1.15 -11.64 -4.66
C VAL A 2 2.15 -12.56 -5.37
N ARG A 3 2.20 -13.83 -4.96
CA ARG A 3 2.99 -14.88 -5.61
C ARG A 3 2.16 -15.63 -6.65
N SER A 4 0.91 -15.95 -6.32
CA SER A 4 -0.07 -16.58 -7.22
C SER A 4 -1.48 -16.19 -6.79
N GLY A 5 -2.45 -16.26 -7.70
CA GLY A 5 -3.83 -15.81 -7.46
C GLY A 5 -4.02 -14.30 -7.64
N ARG A 6 -5.10 -13.76 -7.06
CA ARG A 6 -5.49 -12.34 -7.16
C ARG A 6 -6.15 -11.82 -5.88
N VAL A 7 -6.00 -10.52 -5.64
CA VAL A 7 -6.66 -9.79 -4.55
C VAL A 7 -7.34 -8.53 -5.07
N THR A 8 -8.49 -8.18 -4.51
CA THR A 8 -9.09 -6.84 -4.64
C THR A 8 -8.66 -5.98 -3.47
N ILE A 9 -8.45 -4.70 -3.72
CA ILE A 9 -8.08 -3.66 -2.77
C ILE A 9 -9.21 -2.65 -2.75
N SER A 10 -9.84 -2.47 -1.60
CA SER A 10 -10.93 -1.51 -1.42
C SER A 10 -10.60 -0.47 -0.36
N ARG A 11 -11.24 0.69 -0.43
CA ARG A 11 -11.23 1.74 0.58
C ARG A 11 -12.63 1.91 1.14
N GLU A 12 -12.74 2.19 2.43
CA GLU A 12 -14.02 2.58 3.00
C GLU A 12 -14.29 4.06 2.71
N GLU A 13 -15.38 4.34 2.02
CA GLU A 13 -15.85 5.69 1.69
C GLU A 13 -17.33 5.79 2.06
N ASN A 14 -17.68 6.73 2.94
CA ASN A 14 -19.06 6.92 3.43
C ASN A 14 -19.74 5.64 3.96
N GLY A 15 -18.96 4.72 4.54
CA GLY A 15 -19.43 3.43 5.07
C GLY A 15 -19.60 2.33 4.01
N GLU A 16 -19.24 2.59 2.76
CA GLU A 16 -19.23 1.60 1.67
C GLU A 16 -17.80 1.23 1.28
N GLN A 17 -17.60 -0.02 0.86
CA GLN A 17 -16.30 -0.49 0.35
C GLN A 17 -16.23 -0.21 -1.15
N VAL A 18 -15.41 0.75 -1.54
CA VAL A 18 -15.16 1.11 -2.93
C VAL A 18 -13.90 0.41 -3.42
N GLU A 19 -14.01 -0.37 -4.50
CA GLU A 19 -12.85 -1.00 -5.13
C GLU A 19 -11.94 0.06 -5.75
N VAL A 20 -10.65 0.00 -5.42
CA VAL A 20 -9.62 0.91 -5.91
C VAL A 20 -8.75 0.20 -6.95
N GLU A 21 -8.39 -1.06 -6.70
CA GLU A 21 -7.45 -1.79 -7.54
C GLU A 21 -7.60 -3.31 -7.39
N VAL A 22 -7.10 -4.06 -8.38
CA VAL A 22 -6.91 -5.52 -8.29
C VAL A 22 -5.43 -5.82 -8.53
N ALA A 23 -4.81 -6.54 -7.59
CA ALA A 23 -3.41 -6.95 -7.69
C ALA A 23 -3.26 -8.45 -8.00
N GLY A 24 -2.33 -8.76 -8.91
CA GLY A 24 -1.96 -10.10 -9.36
C GLY A 24 -0.47 -10.43 -9.15
N PRO A 25 0.01 -11.57 -9.67
CA PRO A 25 1.36 -12.08 -9.38
C PRO A 25 2.47 -11.08 -9.70
N GLY A 26 3.36 -10.83 -8.74
CA GLY A 26 4.45 -9.87 -8.82
C GLY A 26 4.11 -8.47 -8.30
N GLU A 27 2.83 -8.18 -8.07
CA GLU A 27 2.38 -6.86 -7.62
C GLU A 27 2.38 -6.76 -6.08
N PRO A 28 3.02 -5.73 -5.51
CA PRO A 28 2.94 -5.45 -4.09
C PRO A 28 1.66 -4.69 -3.73
N PHE A 29 1.26 -4.79 -2.47
CA PHE A 29 0.18 -4.00 -1.88
C PHE A 29 0.53 -3.71 -0.41
N GLY A 30 -0.04 -2.64 0.17
CA GLY A 30 0.14 -2.27 1.57
C GLY A 30 1.53 -1.76 1.97
N LEU A 31 2.48 -1.62 1.03
CA LEU A 31 3.87 -1.28 1.33
C LEU A 31 4.06 0.11 1.95
N ILE A 32 3.33 1.11 1.47
CA ILE A 32 3.51 2.49 1.93
C ILE A 32 3.20 2.61 3.43
N ALA A 33 2.09 2.02 3.86
CA ALA A 33 1.70 2.04 5.26
C ALA A 33 2.71 1.29 6.16
N GLU A 34 3.27 0.19 5.65
CA GLU A 34 4.32 -0.58 6.34
C GLU A 34 5.61 0.26 6.52
N VAL A 35 6.10 0.89 5.44
CA VAL A 35 7.34 1.70 5.47
C VAL A 35 7.20 2.94 6.36
N LEU A 36 5.99 3.49 6.45
CA LEU A 36 5.70 4.70 7.23
C LEU A 36 5.21 4.41 8.66
N ASP A 37 5.10 3.15 9.05
CA ASP A 37 4.52 2.71 10.33
C ASP A 37 3.19 3.41 10.63
N LYS A 38 2.25 3.30 9.67
CA LYS A 38 0.90 3.89 9.78
C LYS A 38 -0.19 2.86 9.55
N PRO A 39 -1.43 3.11 10.02
CA PRO A 39 -2.55 2.21 9.77
C PRO A 39 -2.80 1.98 8.28
N GLN A 40 -3.17 0.74 7.92
CA GLN A 40 -3.55 0.39 6.56
C GLN A 40 -4.89 1.07 6.20
N PRO A 41 -4.93 1.92 5.16
CA PRO A 41 -6.15 2.64 4.77
C PRO A 41 -7.09 1.79 3.91
N ASN A 42 -6.63 0.63 3.45
CA ASN A 42 -7.34 -0.22 2.51
C ASN A 42 -7.61 -1.61 3.10
N THR A 43 -8.72 -2.20 2.68
CA THR A 43 -9.03 -3.60 2.91
C THR A 43 -8.59 -4.42 1.70
N VAL A 44 -7.93 -5.55 1.94
CA VAL A 44 -7.49 -6.47 0.88
C VAL A 44 -8.22 -7.78 1.02
N LYS A 45 -8.81 -8.27 -0.07
CA LYS A 45 -9.56 -9.52 -0.09
C LYS A 45 -9.11 -10.42 -1.24
N ALA A 46 -8.82 -11.68 -0.94
CA ALA A 46 -8.54 -12.68 -1.96
C ALA A 46 -9.78 -12.94 -2.82
N LEU A 47 -9.59 -12.90 -4.14
CA LEU A 47 -10.64 -13.19 -5.13
C LEU A 47 -10.65 -14.67 -5.54
N GLU A 48 -9.51 -15.34 -5.36
CA GLU A 48 -9.28 -16.76 -5.66
C GLU A 48 -8.25 -17.31 -4.65
N PRO A 49 -7.93 -18.62 -4.64
CA PRO A 49 -6.82 -19.13 -3.84
C PRO A 49 -5.52 -18.37 -4.18
N THR A 50 -5.00 -17.66 -3.19
CA THR A 50 -3.89 -16.71 -3.38
C THR A 50 -2.77 -17.02 -2.40
N GLU A 51 -1.54 -17.05 -2.91
CA GLU A 51 -0.32 -17.08 -2.09
C GLU A 51 0.35 -15.72 -2.12
N VAL A 52 0.85 -15.25 -0.98
CA VAL A 52 1.53 -13.96 -0.86
C VAL A 52 2.88 -14.12 -0.16
N TYR A 53 3.84 -13.28 -0.54
CA TYR A 53 5.00 -13.00 0.29
C TYR A 53 4.65 -11.89 1.27
N THR A 54 4.94 -12.14 2.54
CA THR A 54 4.90 -11.15 3.62
C THR A 54 6.27 -10.53 3.78
N LEU A 55 6.28 -9.26 4.12
CA LEU A 55 7.48 -8.51 4.40
C LEU A 55 7.23 -7.73 5.68
N ASP A 56 8.18 -7.79 6.60
CA ASP A 56 8.27 -6.90 7.74
C ASP A 56 9.28 -5.81 7.38
N TYR A 57 8.91 -4.54 7.49
CA TYR A 57 9.82 -3.45 7.12
C TYR A 57 10.98 -3.31 8.11
N ASP A 58 10.79 -3.69 9.38
CA ASP A 58 11.85 -3.65 10.39
C ASP A 58 13.00 -4.59 10.00
N ASP A 59 12.69 -5.76 9.44
CA ASP A 59 13.69 -6.71 8.93
C ASP A 59 14.53 -6.10 7.78
N ILE A 60 13.92 -5.31 6.89
CA ILE A 60 14.66 -4.61 5.82
C ILE A 60 15.53 -3.51 6.42
N GLU A 61 14.96 -2.72 7.32
CA GLU A 61 15.64 -1.62 7.97
C GLU A 61 16.88 -2.10 8.72
N ASP A 62 16.78 -3.20 9.46
CA ASP A 62 17.92 -3.80 10.14
C ASP A 62 18.95 -4.35 9.14
N ALA A 63 18.51 -4.99 8.06
CA ALA A 63 19.40 -5.54 7.03
C ALA A 63 20.24 -4.46 6.31
N ILE A 64 19.72 -3.24 6.18
CA ILE A 64 20.46 -2.11 5.59
C ILE A 64 21.30 -1.32 6.61
N GLY A 65 21.30 -1.72 7.88
CA GLY A 65 22.12 -1.12 8.95
C GLY A 65 21.36 -0.14 9.86
N GLY A 66 20.04 -0.21 9.88
CA GLY A 66 19.14 0.53 10.78
C GLY A 66 18.58 1.83 10.22
N HIS A 67 17.65 2.42 10.98
CA HIS A 67 16.86 3.59 10.57
C HIS A 67 17.65 4.85 10.24
N ASP A 68 18.87 4.97 10.76
CA ASP A 68 19.72 6.12 10.55
C ASP A 68 20.49 6.11 9.24
N GLN A 69 20.49 4.98 8.53
CA GLN A 69 21.22 4.83 7.28
C GLN A 69 20.60 5.70 6.18
N PRO A 70 21.43 6.28 5.29
CA PRO A 70 20.92 7.10 4.19
C PRO A 70 19.86 6.38 3.34
N ALA A 71 20.02 5.07 3.10
CA ALA A 71 19.06 4.28 2.35
C ALA A 71 17.67 4.22 3.03
N ALA A 72 17.64 3.97 4.35
CA ALA A 72 16.40 3.94 5.13
C ALA A 72 15.68 5.30 5.09
N LYS A 73 16.43 6.38 5.21
CA LYS A 73 15.91 7.76 5.14
C LYS A 73 15.35 8.10 3.76
N ILE A 74 16.04 7.70 2.69
CA ILE A 74 15.56 7.89 1.32
C ILE A 74 14.27 7.09 1.07
N MET A 75 14.23 5.82 1.48
CA MET A 75 13.04 4.98 1.32
C MET A 75 11.81 5.59 2.02
N ARG A 76 11.96 6.03 3.27
CA ARG A 76 10.88 6.73 3.98
C ARG A 76 10.47 8.04 3.31
N SER A 77 11.41 8.81 2.76
CA SER A 77 11.09 10.04 2.03
C SER A 77 10.25 9.76 0.79
N LEU A 78 10.66 8.77 -0.02
CA LEU A 78 9.93 8.36 -1.22
C LEU A 78 8.55 7.80 -0.87
N ALA A 79 8.45 7.02 0.21
CA ALA A 79 7.17 6.50 0.68
C ALA A 79 6.21 7.65 1.06
N ARG A 80 6.69 8.71 1.74
CA ARG A 80 5.87 9.90 2.06
C ARG A 80 5.43 10.65 0.81
N GLU A 81 6.30 10.77 -0.19
CA GLU A 81 5.96 11.43 -1.45
C GLU A 81 4.88 10.65 -2.22
N LEU A 82 5.01 9.33 -2.30
CA LEU A 82 4.01 8.46 -2.93
C LEU A 82 2.68 8.49 -2.18
N ASP A 83 2.74 8.48 -0.85
CA ASP A 83 1.56 8.56 0.01
C ASP A 83 0.76 9.84 -0.23
N SER A 84 1.44 10.99 -0.22
CA SER A 84 0.80 12.28 -0.50
C SER A 84 0.25 12.33 -1.93
N ALA A 85 0.96 11.75 -2.92
CA ALA A 85 0.45 11.70 -4.28
C ALA A 85 -0.84 10.86 -4.40
N GLN A 86 -0.93 9.73 -3.67
CA GLN A 86 -2.13 8.90 -3.65
C GLN A 86 -3.32 9.58 -2.95
N GLU A 87 -3.08 10.35 -1.90
CA GLU A 87 -4.12 11.13 -1.22
C GLU A 87 -4.75 12.18 -2.15
N HIS A 88 -3.93 12.99 -2.82
CA HIS A 88 -4.43 14.00 -3.76
C HIS A 88 -5.20 13.40 -4.94
N LEU A 89 -4.74 12.27 -5.49
CA LEU A 89 -5.44 11.59 -6.58
C LEU A 89 -6.81 11.06 -6.14
N ALA A 90 -6.90 10.57 -4.90
CA ALA A 90 -8.17 10.10 -4.35
C ALA A 90 -9.15 11.26 -4.14
N GLU A 91 -8.68 12.42 -3.66
CA GLU A 91 -9.49 13.63 -3.53
C GLU A 91 -10.03 14.11 -4.90
N ASP A 92 -9.16 14.19 -5.92
CA ASP A 92 -9.54 14.58 -7.28
C ASP A 92 -10.57 13.62 -7.93
N GLU A 93 -10.51 12.32 -7.62
CA GLU A 93 -11.48 11.34 -8.12
C GLU A 93 -12.83 11.43 -7.40
N LEU A 94 -12.84 11.79 -6.12
CA LEU A 94 -14.05 12.03 -5.36
C LEU A 94 -14.79 13.28 -5.87
N GLU A 95 -14.09 14.38 -6.09
CA GLU A 95 -14.69 15.62 -6.62
C GLU A 95 -15.36 15.39 -7.98
N LYS A 96 -14.74 14.60 -8.87
CA LYS A 96 -15.31 14.27 -10.19
C LYS A 96 -16.52 13.36 -10.16
N LYS A 97 -16.74 12.60 -9.08
CA LYS A 97 -17.95 11.75 -8.93
C LYS A 97 -19.16 12.54 -8.42
N GLU A 98 -18.95 13.74 -7.88
CA GLU A 98 -20.01 14.61 -7.33
C GLU A 98 -20.57 15.63 -8.36
N GLU A 99 -19.91 15.80 -9.52
CA GLU A 99 -20.39 16.60 -10.68
C GLU A 99 -21.22 15.79 -11.70
#